data_AF-A0A3M1AQI0-F1
#
_entry.id   AF-A0A3M1AQI0-F1
#
_cell.length_a   1.000
_cell.length_b   1.000
_cell.length_c   1.000
_cell.angle_alpha   90.00
_cell.angle_beta   90.00
_cell.angle_gamma   90.00
#
_symmetry.space_group_name_H-M   'P 1'
#
loop_
_entity.id
_entity.type
_entity.pdbx_description
1 polymer ?
#
loop_
_entity_poly.entity_id
_entity_poly.type
_entity_poly.pdbx_seq_one_letter_code
_entity_poly.pdbx_strand_id
1 'polypeptide(L)' 'GPGSGREAAVRSLQAAGLEIAAIRDVTPIPHNGCRPPKRRRV' A
#
# COMPACT_ATOMS: atom_id res chain seq x y z
N GLY A 1 -1.23 0.07 -0.69
CA GLY A 1 -1.72 0.79 0.49
C GLY A 1 -0.65 1.73 1.02
N PRO A 2 -1.03 2.89 1.57
CA PRO A 2 -0.08 3.78 2.25
C PRO A 2 0.37 3.13 3.56
N GLY A 3 1.66 2.83 3.67
CA GLY A 3 2.26 2.23 4.85
C GLY A 3 3.78 2.28 4.76
N SER A 4 4.46 2.28 5.90
CA SER A 4 5.93 2.42 6.00
C SER A 4 6.70 1.38 5.20
N GLY A 5 6.13 0.18 5.02
CA GLY A 5 6.75 -0.91 4.28
C GLY A 5 6.74 -0.79 2.76
N ARG A 6 6.00 0.17 2.17
CA ARG A 6 5.82 0.27 0.72
C ARG A 6 7.16 0.45 -0.02
N GLU A 7 7.89 1.50 0.33
CA GLU A 7 9.17 1.84 -0.32
C GLU A 7 10.27 0.83 0.05
N ALA A 8 10.23 0.32 1.28
CA ALA A 8 11.19 -0.68 1.74
C ALA A 8 11.10 -1.98 0.93
N ALA A 9 9.88 -2.44 0.63
CA ALA A 9 9.66 -3.64 -0.19
C ALA A 9 10.07 -3.45 -1.65
N VAL A 10 9.84 -2.27 -2.23
CA VAL A 10 10.27 -1.97 -3.61
C VAL A 10 11.81 -2.00 -3.70
N ARG A 11 12.50 -1.38 -2.74
CA ARG A 11 13.97 -1.34 -2.71
C ARG A 11 14.59 -2.72 -2.47
N SER A 12 13.97 -3.56 -1.64
CA SER A 12 14.50 -4.92 -1.40
C SER A 12 14.40 -5.79 -2.64
N LEU A 13 13.33 -5.67 -3.42
CA LEU A 13 13.17 -6.39 -4.70
C LEU A 13 14.20 -5.91 -5.74
N GLN A 14 14.47 -4.61 -5.80
CA GLN A 14 15.54 -4.07 -6.65
C GLN A 14 16.93 -4.56 -6.20
N ALA A 15 17.20 -4.58 -4.90
CA ALA A 15 18.46 -5.09 -4.35
C ALA A 15 18.64 -6.61 -4.59
N ALA A 16 17.55 -7.35 -4.72
CA ALA A 16 17.56 -8.76 -5.11
C ALA A 16 17.81 -8.98 -6.62
N GLY A 17 18.00 -7.92 -7.40
CA GLY A 17 18.30 -7.99 -8.84
C GLY A 17 17.07 -8.11 -9.74
N LEU A 18 15.87 -7.84 -9.22
CA LEU A 18 14.64 -7.81 -10.01
C LEU A 18 14.40 -6.41 -10.59
N GLU A 19 14.25 -6.33 -11.91
CA GLU A 19 13.85 -5.09 -12.57
C GLU A 19 12.34 -4.86 -12.43
N ILE A 20 11.97 -3.70 -11.90
CA ILE A 20 10.57 -3.30 -11.71
C ILE A 20 10.12 -2.53 -12.94
N ALA A 21 9.34 -3.17 -13.82
CA ALA A 21 8.86 -2.54 -15.05
C ALA A 21 7.75 -1.50 -14.82
N ALA A 22 6.89 -1.70 -13.82
CA ALA A 22 5.82 -0.77 -13.48
C ALA A 22 5.37 -0.95 -12.02
N ILE A 23 4.94 0.15 -11.40
CA ILE A 23 4.32 0.15 -10.07
C ILE A 23 2.86 0.58 -10.22
N ARG A 24 1.92 -0.29 -9.84
CA ARG A 24 0.48 0.01 -9.84
C ARG A 24 -0.01 0.08 -8.41
N ASP A 25 -0.63 1.20 -8.05
CA ASP A 25 -1.25 1.36 -6.73
C ASP A 25 -2.72 0.94 -6.78
N VAL A 26 -3.03 -0.18 -6.15
CA VAL A 26 -4.40 -0.71 -5.97
C VAL A 26 -4.87 -0.51 -4.53
N THR A 27 -4.63 0.69 -3.98
CA THR A 27 -5.22 1.06 -2.69
C THR A 27 -6.74 1.19 -2.84
N PRO A 28 -7.55 0.43 -2.06
CA PRO A 28 -8.99 0.40 -2.25
C PRO A 28 -9.62 1.75 -1.93
N ILE A 29 -10.39 2.29 -2.89
CA ILE A 29 -11.23 3.46 -2.69
C ILE A 29 -12.68 2.97 -2.55
N PRO A 30 -13.33 3.18 -1.38
CA PRO A 30 -14.68 2.70 -1.18
C PRO A 30 -15.70 3.60 -1.91
N HIS A 31 -16.50 3.01 -2.79
CA HIS A 31 -17.65 3.65 -3.40
C HIS A 31 -18.91 3.44 -2.54
N ASN A 32 -19.00 4.13 -1.40
CA ASN A 32 -20.11 4.00 -0.43
C ASN A 32 -20.36 2.55 0.07
N GLY A 33 -19.28 1.77 0.24
CA GLY A 33 -19.33 0.39 0.73
C GLY A 33 -19.53 0.28 2.25
N CYS A 34 -18.86 -0.68 2.89
CA CYS A 34 -18.98 -0.89 4.34
C CYS A 34 -18.63 0.37 5.16
N ARG A 35 -19.40 0.63 6.22
CA ARG A 35 -19.15 1.74 7.16
C ARG A 35 -17.79 1.56 7.86
N PRO A 36 -16.87 2.54 7.79
CA PRO A 36 -15.62 2.48 8.55
C PRO A 36 -15.86 2.39 10.06
N PRO A 37 -14.95 1.74 10.81
CA PRO A 37 -15.08 1.63 12.26
C PRO A 37 -15.12 3.01 12.93
N LYS A 38 -15.83 3.11 14.05
CA LYS A 38 -15.92 4.35 14.84
C LYS A 38 -14.52 4.84 15.20
N ARG A 39 -14.27 6.15 15.05
CA ARG A 39 -13.00 6.80 15.43
C ARG A 39 -12.67 6.45 16.89
N ARG A 40 -11.48 5.91 17.12
CA ARG A 40 -10.98 5.61 18.47
C ARG A 40 -10.79 6.91 19.27
N ARG A 41 -11.03 6.84 20.57
CA ARG A 41 -10.74 7.89 21.55
C ARG A 41 -9.45 7.50 22.27
N VAL A 42 -8.33 7.85 21.67
CA VAL A 42 -6.99 7.86 22.28
C VAL A 42 -6.41 9.24 22.03
#